data_AF-A0A7C9A3S2-F1
#
_entry.id   AF-A0A7C9A3S2-F1
#
_cell.length_a   1.000
_cell.length_b   1.000
_cell.length_c   1.000
_cell.angle_alpha   90.00
_cell.angle_beta   90.00
_cell.angle_gamma   90.00
#
_symmetry.space_group_name_H-M   'P 1'
#
loop_
_entity.id
_entity.type
_entity.pdbx_description
1 polymer ?
#
loop_
_entity_poly.entity_id
_entity_poly.type
_entity_poly.pdbx_seq_one_letter_code
_entity_poly.pdbx_strand_id
1 'polypeptide(L)'
;MFNDATSEFDVLVASDAIGMGLNLNISRIIFSTLKKFDGVEMRDLTVPEIKQISGRAGRYGSKYPVGEVTCLDVEDLPLLHLSLKSPSPDLEHAGLFPSYDLLLLYSRANPQDGLHQILEHFLDNAKLSSNYFITDCEEMLKVAAVIDELPLGLQEKYLFCISPVDMNDDISSQGLVQFAQTYAKKGIVHLREIFTPGTLQVPRTPTALQELESIHKVLELYVWLSFRLEDAFPDRELAASQKAICSMLIEEFLQQYGWQKTKSKRLPNRANSSLLAQRLRRKL
;
A
#
# COMPACT_ATOMS: atom_id res chain seq x y z
N MET A 1 5.64 -0.95 -21.53
CA MET A 1 6.40 0.31 -21.60
C MET A 1 7.84 0.10 -21.14
N PHE A 2 8.17 0.12 -19.83
CA PHE A 2 9.58 0.04 -19.37
C PHE A 2 10.41 -1.18 -19.82
N ASN A 3 9.84 -2.40 -19.82
CA ASN A 3 10.60 -3.60 -20.22
C ASN A 3 10.83 -3.73 -21.73
N ASP A 4 10.09 -2.95 -22.52
CA ASP A 4 10.08 -3.08 -23.98
C ASP A 4 11.30 -2.36 -24.58
N ALA A 5 12.05 -3.09 -25.41
CA ALA A 5 13.30 -2.60 -26.00
C ALA A 5 13.08 -1.47 -27.01
N THR A 6 11.88 -1.41 -27.59
CA THR A 6 11.53 -0.43 -28.63
C THR A 6 10.84 0.80 -28.03
N SER A 7 10.60 0.80 -26.72
CA SER A 7 9.94 1.88 -26.02
C SER A 7 10.90 3.02 -25.75
N GLU A 8 10.41 4.27 -25.79
CA GLU A 8 11.21 5.47 -25.48
C GLU A 8 11.43 5.70 -23.97
N PHE A 9 10.96 4.78 -23.11
CA PHE A 9 10.92 4.93 -21.67
C PHE A 9 12.00 4.09 -20.98
N ASP A 10 13.19 4.66 -20.84
CA ASP A 10 14.37 4.00 -20.25
C ASP A 10 14.47 4.15 -18.71
N VAL A 11 13.68 5.03 -18.11
CA VAL A 11 13.73 5.36 -16.68
C VAL A 11 12.42 5.00 -16.00
N LEU A 12 12.52 4.24 -14.91
CA LEU A 12 11.42 3.92 -14.02
C LEU A 12 11.62 4.64 -12.67
N VAL A 13 10.62 5.43 -12.26
CA VAL A 13 10.54 5.98 -10.90
C VAL A 13 9.50 5.15 -10.16
N ALA A 14 9.88 4.55 -9.04
CA ALA A 14 9.00 3.69 -8.27
C ALA A 14 9.31 3.73 -6.76
N SER A 15 8.35 3.32 -5.95
CA SER A 15 8.52 3.07 -4.51
C SER A 15 9.13 1.68 -4.26
N ASP A 16 9.29 1.32 -2.98
CA ASP A 16 9.71 -0.01 -2.52
C ASP A 16 8.79 -1.16 -2.99
N ALA A 17 7.60 -0.85 -3.51
CA ALA A 17 6.67 -1.81 -4.14
C ALA A 17 7.32 -2.64 -5.26
N ILE A 18 8.37 -2.14 -5.95
CA ILE A 18 9.08 -2.93 -6.97
C ILE A 18 9.90 -4.09 -6.40
N GLY A 19 10.10 -4.13 -5.07
CA GLY A 19 10.82 -5.18 -4.37
C GLY A 19 10.21 -6.58 -4.57
N MET A 20 8.93 -6.66 -4.94
CA MET A 20 8.21 -7.91 -5.16
C MET A 20 7.17 -7.81 -6.30
N GLY A 21 6.64 -8.95 -6.73
CA GLY A 21 5.41 -9.02 -7.55
C GLY A 21 5.53 -8.68 -9.04
N LEU A 22 6.52 -7.89 -9.47
CA LEU A 22 6.71 -7.53 -10.88
C LEU A 22 7.94 -8.22 -11.48
N ASN A 23 7.97 -8.45 -12.79
CA ASN A 23 9.18 -8.83 -13.51
C ASN A 23 9.70 -7.61 -14.29
N LEU A 24 10.82 -7.03 -13.85
CA LEU A 24 11.36 -5.79 -14.42
C LEU A 24 12.81 -6.00 -14.86
N ASN A 25 13.16 -5.52 -16.05
CA ASN A 25 14.50 -5.55 -16.61
C ASN A 25 15.30 -4.33 -16.16
N ILE A 26 15.80 -4.34 -14.92
CA ILE A 26 16.50 -3.19 -14.33
C ILE A 26 18.01 -3.40 -14.41
N SER A 27 18.72 -2.44 -15.00
CA SER A 27 20.20 -2.41 -15.02
C SER A 27 20.77 -1.83 -13.74
N ARG A 28 20.20 -0.71 -13.27
CA ARG A 28 20.69 0.06 -12.13
C ARG A 28 19.54 0.51 -11.23
N ILE A 29 19.69 0.27 -9.93
CA ILE A 29 18.85 0.86 -8.89
C ILE A 29 19.53 2.12 -8.35
N ILE A 30 18.77 3.20 -8.25
CA ILE A 30 19.23 4.47 -7.68
C ILE A 30 18.29 4.81 -6.52
N PHE A 31 18.77 4.71 -5.29
CA PHE A 31 18.02 5.13 -4.11
C PHE A 31 17.94 6.65 -4.05
N SER A 32 16.73 7.21 -4.01
CA SER A 32 16.53 8.63 -3.80
C SER A 32 16.78 9.05 -2.35
N THR A 33 16.49 8.15 -1.41
CA THR A 33 16.73 8.27 0.03
C THR A 33 16.80 6.86 0.63
N LEU A 34 17.54 6.69 1.72
CA LEU A 34 17.53 5.47 2.55
C LEU A 34 16.60 5.56 3.76
N LYS A 35 15.66 6.51 3.77
CA LYS A 35 14.68 6.69 4.85
C LYS A 35 13.26 6.50 4.34
N LYS A 36 12.40 5.90 5.18
CA LYS A 36 10.96 5.74 4.92
C LYS A 36 10.13 6.11 6.15
N PHE A 37 8.89 6.51 5.91
CA PHE A 37 7.87 6.57 6.94
C PHE A 37 7.26 5.18 7.11
N ASP A 38 7.16 4.70 8.34
CA ASP A 38 6.57 3.39 8.64
C ASP A 38 5.15 3.45 9.20
N GLY A 39 4.54 4.64 9.20
CA GLY A 39 3.24 4.90 9.82
C GLY A 39 3.36 5.71 11.11
N VAL A 40 4.53 5.67 11.78
CA VAL A 40 4.76 6.35 13.06
C VAL A 40 5.87 7.38 12.92
N GLU A 41 7.02 7.00 12.37
CA GLU A 41 8.17 7.89 12.26
C GLU A 41 8.98 7.70 10.98
N MET A 42 9.86 8.66 10.71
CA MET A 42 10.85 8.55 9.64
C MET A 42 12.04 7.75 10.15
N ARG A 43 12.22 6.52 9.64
CA ARG A 43 13.31 5.62 9.99
C ARG A 43 14.17 5.25 8.78
N ASP A 44 15.36 4.74 9.03
CA ASP A 44 16.21 4.16 7.99
C ASP A 44 15.61 2.85 7.45
N LEU A 45 15.91 2.54 6.18
CA LEU A 45 15.61 1.25 5.58
C LEU A 45 16.41 0.14 6.25
N THR A 46 15.75 -0.97 6.53
CA THR A 46 16.38 -2.16 7.09
C THR A 46 17.26 -2.85 6.05
N VAL A 47 18.22 -3.66 6.53
CA VAL A 47 19.10 -4.45 5.65
C VAL A 47 18.30 -5.33 4.67
N PRO A 48 17.26 -6.06 5.08
CA PRO A 48 16.41 -6.81 4.14
C PRO A 48 15.72 -5.95 3.10
N GLU A 49 15.15 -4.79 3.47
CA GLU A 49 14.50 -3.86 2.54
C GLU A 49 15.50 -3.38 1.47
N ILE A 50 16.68 -2.92 1.89
CA ILE A 50 17.74 -2.47 0.97
C ILE A 50 18.15 -3.58 0.02
N LYS A 51 18.40 -4.79 0.54
CA LYS A 51 18.80 -5.94 -0.29
C LYS A 51 17.71 -6.37 -1.25
N GLN A 52 16.45 -6.37 -0.81
CA GLN A 52 15.31 -6.75 -1.64
C GLN A 52 15.16 -5.81 -2.83
N ILE A 53 15.22 -4.49 -2.60
CA ILE A 53 15.14 -3.48 -3.65
C ILE A 53 16.38 -3.54 -4.55
N SER A 54 17.57 -3.62 -3.97
CA SER A 54 18.84 -3.70 -4.70
C SER A 54 18.93 -4.92 -5.62
N GLY A 55 18.46 -6.08 -5.15
CA GLY A 55 18.42 -7.34 -5.90
C GLY A 55 17.43 -7.36 -7.07
N ARG A 56 16.71 -6.25 -7.30
CA ARG A 56 15.90 -6.06 -8.52
C ARG A 56 16.76 -5.71 -9.73
N ALA A 57 17.96 -5.16 -9.53
CA ALA A 57 18.92 -4.96 -10.60
C ALA A 57 19.60 -6.28 -11.00
N GLY A 58 19.79 -6.50 -12.30
CA GLY A 58 20.58 -7.64 -12.80
C GLY A 58 19.94 -9.01 -12.57
N ARG A 59 18.61 -9.11 -12.57
CA ARG A 59 17.92 -10.39 -12.38
C ARG A 59 18.28 -11.40 -13.47
N TYR A 60 18.33 -12.67 -13.10
CA TYR A 60 18.49 -13.77 -14.05
C TYR A 60 17.38 -13.74 -15.11
N GLY A 61 17.77 -13.89 -16.38
CA GLY A 61 16.86 -13.77 -17.53
C GLY A 61 16.57 -12.33 -17.96
N SER A 62 17.12 -11.32 -17.28
CA SER A 62 17.09 -9.95 -17.77
C SER A 62 18.18 -9.71 -18.82
N LYS A 63 18.07 -8.61 -19.56
CA LYS A 63 19.09 -8.16 -20.53
C LYS A 63 20.41 -7.74 -19.87
N TYR A 64 20.40 -7.54 -18.55
CA TYR A 64 21.54 -7.04 -17.79
C TYR A 64 22.07 -8.17 -16.89
N PRO A 65 23.16 -8.85 -17.27
CA PRO A 65 23.70 -9.95 -16.46
C PRO A 65 24.35 -9.46 -15.16
N VAL A 66 24.64 -8.17 -15.05
CA VAL A 66 25.21 -7.50 -13.87
C VAL A 66 24.29 -6.35 -13.47
N GLY A 67 23.90 -6.30 -12.20
CA GLY A 67 23.10 -5.24 -11.61
C GLY A 67 23.96 -4.23 -10.87
N GLU A 68 23.67 -2.95 -11.04
CA GLU A 68 24.34 -1.85 -10.35
C GLU A 68 23.40 -1.18 -9.34
N VAL A 69 23.97 -0.65 -8.26
CA VAL A 69 23.20 0.02 -7.19
C VAL A 69 23.96 1.23 -6.69
N THR A 70 23.28 2.36 -6.55
CA THR A 70 23.84 3.61 -6.01
C THR A 70 22.77 4.43 -5.30
N CYS A 71 23.17 5.52 -4.63
CA CYS A 71 22.28 6.54 -4.10
C CYS A 71 22.36 7.82 -4.96
N LEU A 72 21.33 8.68 -4.87
CA LEU A 72 21.40 10.05 -5.39
C LEU A 72 22.33 10.91 -4.53
N ASP A 73 22.18 10.81 -3.20
CA ASP A 73 23.01 11.53 -2.25
C ASP A 73 24.24 10.70 -1.87
N VAL A 74 25.42 11.33 -1.96
CA VAL A 74 26.71 10.66 -1.70
C VAL A 74 26.87 10.27 -0.23
N GLU A 75 26.19 10.99 0.67
CA GLU A 75 26.21 10.73 2.12
C GLU A 75 25.56 9.38 2.49
N ASP A 76 24.65 8.86 1.65
CA ASP A 76 23.96 7.59 1.86
C ASP A 76 24.76 6.37 1.37
N LEU A 77 25.77 6.58 0.51
CA LEU A 77 26.57 5.49 -0.07
C LEU A 77 27.28 4.60 0.98
N PRO A 78 27.88 5.14 2.06
CA PRO A 78 28.50 4.31 3.10
C PRO A 78 27.48 3.36 3.75
N LEU A 79 26.28 3.85 4.06
CA LEU A 79 25.21 3.05 4.66
C LEU A 79 24.72 1.97 3.69
N LEU A 80 24.51 2.30 2.42
CA LEU A 80 24.16 1.33 1.37
C LEU A 80 25.19 0.20 1.28
N HIS A 81 26.48 0.55 1.19
CA HIS A 81 27.55 -0.44 1.09
C HIS A 81 27.65 -1.33 2.33
N LEU A 82 27.45 -0.76 3.52
CA LEU A 82 27.42 -1.52 4.77
C LEU A 82 26.25 -2.51 4.75
N SER A 83 25.04 -2.04 4.47
CA SER A 83 23.82 -2.86 4.47
C SER A 83 23.87 -4.01 3.46
N LEU A 84 24.44 -3.81 2.27
CA LEU A 84 24.58 -4.87 1.27
C LEU A 84 25.58 -5.96 1.68
N LYS A 85 26.59 -5.63 2.50
CA LYS A 85 27.61 -6.57 3.00
C LYS A 85 27.18 -7.29 4.28
N SER A 86 26.36 -6.64 5.10
CA SER A 86 25.86 -7.22 6.35
C SER A 86 25.00 -8.46 6.08
N PRO A 87 25.02 -9.50 6.93
CA PRO A 87 24.05 -10.60 6.85
C PRO A 87 22.63 -10.08 7.11
N SER A 88 21.63 -10.76 6.57
CA SER A 88 20.23 -10.47 6.94
C SER A 88 19.98 -11.03 8.35
N PRO A 89 19.29 -10.29 9.23
CA PRO A 89 18.98 -10.78 10.57
C PRO A 89 18.05 -12.00 10.50
N ASP A 90 18.20 -12.91 11.47
CA ASP A 90 17.28 -14.04 11.64
C ASP A 90 15.94 -13.55 12.22
N LEU A 91 14.85 -14.21 11.83
CA LEU A 91 13.53 -13.92 12.36
C LEU A 91 13.33 -14.67 13.69
N GLU A 92 13.17 -13.92 14.78
CA GLU A 92 13.05 -14.48 16.13
C GLU A 92 11.61 -14.69 16.58
N HIS A 93 10.66 -13.96 16.00
CA HIS A 93 9.26 -13.91 16.45
C HIS A 93 8.28 -14.09 15.29
N ALA A 94 7.14 -14.71 15.56
CA ALA A 94 6.04 -14.85 14.62
C ALA A 94 4.79 -14.07 15.08
N GLY A 95 4.14 -13.40 14.14
CA GLY A 95 2.90 -12.66 14.41
C GLY A 95 1.71 -13.60 14.57
N LEU A 96 0.89 -13.34 15.59
CA LEU A 96 -0.41 -13.97 15.82
C LEU A 96 -1.52 -12.95 15.63
N PHE A 97 -2.66 -13.40 15.12
CA PHE A 97 -3.83 -12.58 14.86
C PHE A 97 -5.03 -13.05 15.69
N PRO A 98 -5.88 -12.15 16.23
CA PRO A 98 -7.08 -12.54 16.96
C PRO A 98 -8.04 -13.34 16.08
N SER A 99 -8.23 -14.63 16.37
CA SER A 99 -9.16 -15.47 15.60
C SER A 99 -10.60 -15.32 16.08
N TYR A 100 -11.56 -15.53 15.19
CA TYR A 100 -12.98 -15.50 15.53
C TYR A 100 -13.33 -16.39 16.72
N ASP A 101 -12.79 -17.62 16.76
CA ASP A 101 -13.10 -18.57 17.85
C ASP A 101 -12.66 -18.05 19.21
N LEU A 102 -11.51 -17.38 19.30
CA LEU A 102 -11.03 -16.77 20.54
C LEU A 102 -11.92 -15.62 20.97
N LEU A 103 -12.32 -14.76 20.03
CA LEU A 103 -13.21 -13.63 20.31
C LEU A 103 -14.62 -14.08 20.69
N LEU A 104 -15.11 -15.17 20.09
CA LEU A 104 -16.38 -15.79 20.45
C LEU A 104 -16.36 -16.34 21.87
N LEU A 105 -15.26 -16.96 22.31
CA LEU A 105 -15.09 -17.41 23.69
C LEU A 105 -15.08 -16.22 24.67
N TYR A 106 -14.39 -15.13 24.32
CA TYR A 106 -14.39 -13.89 25.12
C TYR A 106 -15.78 -13.26 25.22
N SER A 107 -16.52 -13.18 24.11
CA SER A 107 -17.88 -12.65 24.08
C SER A 107 -18.83 -13.42 24.99
N ARG A 108 -18.68 -14.75 25.08
CA ARG A 108 -19.47 -15.58 26.00
C ARG A 108 -19.17 -15.30 27.47
N ALA A 109 -17.92 -14.95 27.79
CA ALA A 109 -17.52 -14.57 29.13
C ALA A 109 -17.98 -13.15 29.51
N ASN A 110 -18.11 -12.26 28.52
CA ASN A 110 -18.47 -10.85 28.69
C ASN A 110 -19.66 -10.46 27.78
N PRO A 111 -20.89 -10.92 28.10
CA PRO A 111 -22.04 -10.78 27.20
C PRO A 111 -22.58 -9.35 27.03
N GLN A 112 -22.07 -8.39 27.82
CA GLN A 112 -22.45 -6.97 27.71
C GLN A 112 -21.49 -6.18 26.81
N ASP A 113 -20.35 -6.76 26.44
CA ASP A 113 -19.30 -6.04 25.73
C ASP A 113 -19.50 -6.13 24.21
N GLY A 114 -19.24 -5.01 23.52
CA GLY A 114 -19.15 -4.96 22.07
C GLY A 114 -17.89 -5.65 21.52
N LEU A 115 -17.83 -5.89 20.21
CA LEU A 115 -16.65 -6.49 19.57
C LEU A 115 -15.39 -5.65 19.78
N HIS A 116 -15.50 -4.32 19.72
CA HIS A 116 -14.40 -3.38 19.96
C HIS A 116 -13.83 -3.54 21.36
N GLN A 117 -14.68 -3.54 22.40
CA GLN A 117 -14.25 -3.76 23.79
C GLN A 117 -13.64 -5.15 23.98
N ILE A 118 -14.24 -6.17 23.38
CA ILE A 118 -13.69 -7.54 23.40
C ILE A 118 -12.30 -7.59 22.77
N LEU A 119 -12.09 -6.90 21.64
CA LEU A 119 -10.80 -6.81 20.96
C LEU A 119 -9.77 -6.06 21.81
N GLU A 120 -10.11 -4.89 22.36
CA GLU A 120 -9.23 -4.13 23.26
C GLU A 120 -8.81 -5.00 24.46
N HIS A 121 -9.77 -5.63 25.14
CA HIS A 121 -9.48 -6.51 26.26
C HIS A 121 -8.66 -7.74 25.85
N PHE A 122 -8.89 -8.31 24.68
CA PHE A 122 -8.08 -9.40 24.17
C PHE A 122 -6.62 -8.96 23.98
N LEU A 123 -6.40 -7.82 23.33
CA LEU A 123 -5.08 -7.29 23.03
C LEU A 123 -4.30 -6.92 24.31
N ASP A 124 -4.98 -6.29 25.29
CA ASP A 124 -4.38 -5.89 26.56
C ASP A 124 -4.01 -7.08 27.46
N ASN A 125 -4.76 -8.18 27.37
CA ASN A 125 -4.61 -9.33 28.27
C ASN A 125 -3.96 -10.56 27.63
N ALA A 126 -3.67 -10.53 26.33
CA ALA A 126 -3.06 -11.64 25.62
C ALA A 126 -1.68 -11.98 26.21
N LYS A 127 -1.52 -13.22 26.66
CA LYS A 127 -0.24 -13.75 27.15
C LYS A 127 0.34 -14.68 26.11
N LEU A 128 1.47 -14.28 25.55
CA LEU A 128 2.18 -15.02 24.52
C LEU A 128 3.48 -15.61 25.08
N SER A 129 3.95 -16.69 24.47
CA SER A 129 5.33 -17.13 24.71
C SER A 129 6.31 -16.19 24.00
N SER A 130 7.59 -16.25 24.39
CA SER A 130 8.63 -15.34 23.91
C SER A 130 8.82 -15.32 22.38
N ASN A 131 8.32 -16.31 21.65
CA ASN A 131 8.54 -16.44 20.21
C ASN A 131 7.40 -15.82 19.39
N TYR A 132 6.42 -15.18 20.03
CA TYR A 132 5.24 -14.64 19.35
C TYR A 132 4.93 -13.22 19.82
N PHE A 133 4.30 -12.46 18.92
CA PHE A 133 3.71 -11.15 19.22
C PHE A 133 2.33 -11.07 18.58
N ILE A 134 1.44 -10.22 19.09
CA ILE A 134 0.20 -9.91 18.39
C ILE A 134 0.52 -8.92 17.26
N THR A 135 0.08 -9.24 16.05
CA THR A 135 0.22 -8.33 14.91
C THR A 135 -0.55 -7.04 15.13
N ASP A 136 -0.18 -5.99 14.42
CA ASP A 136 -0.94 -4.74 14.43
C ASP A 136 -2.41 -4.98 14.05
N CYS A 137 -3.31 -4.51 14.92
CA CYS A 137 -4.76 -4.64 14.80
C CYS A 137 -5.44 -3.26 14.79
N GLU A 138 -4.71 -2.16 14.56
CA GLU A 138 -5.25 -0.81 14.61
C GLU A 138 -6.45 -0.62 13.66
N GLU A 139 -6.32 -1.02 12.39
CA GLU A 139 -7.41 -0.94 11.42
C GLU A 139 -8.62 -1.80 11.84
N MET A 140 -8.38 -2.98 12.43
CA MET A 140 -9.44 -3.85 12.94
C MET A 140 -10.23 -3.17 14.07
N LEU A 141 -9.53 -2.49 14.99
CA LEU A 141 -10.12 -1.71 16.08
C LEU A 141 -10.91 -0.51 15.56
N LYS A 142 -10.37 0.22 14.58
CA LYS A 142 -11.06 1.35 13.92
C LYS A 142 -12.36 0.89 13.27
N VAL A 143 -12.34 -0.23 12.54
CA VAL A 143 -13.56 -0.80 11.94
C VAL A 143 -14.54 -1.23 13.04
N ALA A 144 -14.07 -1.95 14.07
CA ALA A 144 -14.90 -2.43 15.17
C ALA A 144 -15.66 -1.28 15.85
N ALA A 145 -14.98 -0.15 16.09
CA ALA A 145 -15.58 1.04 16.72
C ALA A 145 -16.78 1.60 15.94
N VAL A 146 -16.80 1.46 14.62
CA VAL A 146 -17.88 1.99 13.79
C VAL A 146 -19.01 0.98 13.58
N ILE A 147 -18.68 -0.30 13.43
CA ILE A 147 -19.69 -1.34 13.16
C ILE A 147 -20.39 -1.85 14.42
N ASP A 148 -19.84 -1.59 15.60
CA ASP A 148 -20.39 -2.14 16.84
C ASP A 148 -21.79 -1.61 17.18
N GLU A 149 -22.06 -0.38 16.77
CA GLU A 149 -23.36 0.29 16.87
C GLU A 149 -24.43 -0.33 15.97
N LEU A 150 -24.05 -1.20 15.03
CA LEU A 150 -24.96 -1.83 14.08
C LEU A 150 -25.54 -3.12 14.65
N PRO A 151 -26.82 -3.45 14.34
CA PRO A 151 -27.49 -4.66 14.81
C PRO A 151 -27.04 -5.90 14.01
N LEU A 152 -25.74 -6.19 14.04
CA LEU A 152 -25.09 -7.31 13.37
C LEU A 152 -24.66 -8.37 14.39
N GLY A 153 -24.67 -9.64 13.98
CA GLY A 153 -24.12 -10.74 14.77
C GLY A 153 -22.60 -10.64 14.88
N LEU A 154 -22.02 -11.28 15.90
CA LEU A 154 -20.57 -11.24 16.15
C LEU A 154 -19.73 -11.71 14.96
N GLN A 155 -20.19 -12.76 14.26
CA GLN A 155 -19.51 -13.30 13.08
C GLN A 155 -19.47 -12.31 11.92
N GLU A 156 -20.59 -11.62 11.69
CA GLU A 156 -20.71 -10.60 10.64
C GLU A 156 -19.83 -9.41 10.97
N LYS A 157 -19.88 -8.93 12.23
CA LYS A 157 -19.02 -7.85 12.71
C LYS A 157 -17.54 -8.21 12.52
N TYR A 158 -17.12 -9.39 12.96
CA TYR A 158 -15.75 -9.87 12.78
C TYR A 158 -15.35 -9.91 11.29
N LEU A 159 -16.24 -10.36 10.40
CA LEU A 159 -15.98 -10.40 8.96
C LEU A 159 -15.72 -9.00 8.37
N PHE A 160 -16.49 -7.99 8.78
CA PHE A 160 -16.24 -6.60 8.38
C PHE A 160 -14.91 -6.08 8.96
N CYS A 161 -14.60 -6.40 10.21
CA CYS A 161 -13.33 -6.03 10.85
C CYS A 161 -12.08 -6.57 10.16
N ILE A 162 -12.15 -7.76 9.55
CA ILE A 162 -11.02 -8.34 8.81
C ILE A 162 -11.03 -7.99 7.32
N SER A 163 -11.99 -7.20 6.86
CA SER A 163 -12.06 -6.77 5.47
C SER A 163 -10.95 -5.78 5.13
N PRO A 164 -10.37 -5.81 3.92
CA PRO A 164 -9.27 -4.93 3.55
C PRO A 164 -9.82 -3.53 3.26
N VAL A 165 -9.76 -2.65 4.26
CA VAL A 165 -10.19 -1.27 4.18
C VAL A 165 -9.13 -0.37 4.83
N ASP A 166 -8.94 0.81 4.25
CA ASP A 166 -8.11 1.87 4.81
C ASP A 166 -9.03 2.87 5.49
N MET A 167 -9.08 2.84 6.83
CA MET A 167 -9.97 3.72 7.59
C MET A 167 -9.48 5.17 7.65
N ASN A 168 -8.27 5.46 7.15
CA ASN A 168 -7.75 6.82 7.04
C ASN A 168 -8.16 7.49 5.71
N ASP A 169 -8.72 6.72 4.77
CA ASP A 169 -9.31 7.23 3.53
C ASP A 169 -10.82 7.46 3.72
N ASP A 170 -11.26 8.72 3.61
CA ASP A 170 -12.65 9.13 3.86
C ASP A 170 -13.66 8.39 2.97
N ILE A 171 -13.33 8.16 1.70
CA ILE A 171 -14.22 7.49 0.75
C ILE A 171 -14.32 6.00 1.06
N SER A 172 -13.19 5.34 1.36
CA SER A 172 -13.13 3.92 1.69
C SER A 172 -13.86 3.62 3.01
N SER A 173 -13.60 4.42 4.04
CA SER A 173 -14.28 4.30 5.34
C SER A 173 -15.80 4.51 5.20
N GLN A 174 -16.25 5.54 4.47
CA GLN A 174 -17.67 5.75 4.18
C GLN A 174 -18.28 4.57 3.40
N GLY A 175 -17.57 4.03 2.41
CA GLY A 175 -18.00 2.86 1.64
C GLY A 175 -18.26 1.64 2.52
N LEU A 176 -17.33 1.31 3.42
CA LEU A 176 -17.47 0.23 4.40
C LEU A 176 -18.70 0.45 5.28
N VAL A 177 -18.83 1.64 5.87
CA VAL A 177 -19.94 1.97 6.78
C VAL A 177 -21.27 1.87 6.06
N GLN A 178 -21.36 2.36 4.83
CA GLN A 178 -22.57 2.27 4.03
C GLN A 178 -22.93 0.81 3.69
N PHE A 179 -21.96 -0.03 3.34
CA PHE A 179 -22.20 -1.45 3.11
C PHE A 179 -22.68 -2.14 4.38
N ALA A 180 -22.01 -1.95 5.51
CA ALA A 180 -22.38 -2.54 6.79
C ALA A 180 -23.78 -2.08 7.24
N GLN A 181 -24.10 -0.79 7.13
CA GLN A 181 -25.43 -0.25 7.47
C GLN A 181 -26.53 -0.79 6.56
N THR A 182 -26.27 -0.89 5.26
CA THR A 182 -27.25 -1.41 4.30
C THR A 182 -27.50 -2.89 4.55
N TYR A 183 -26.43 -3.65 4.80
CA TYR A 183 -26.50 -5.06 5.15
C TYR A 183 -27.30 -5.27 6.44
N ALA A 184 -26.99 -4.53 7.51
CA ALA A 184 -27.70 -4.62 8.78
C ALA A 184 -29.21 -4.32 8.67
N LYS A 185 -29.60 -3.41 7.76
CA LYS A 185 -31.01 -3.01 7.59
C LYS A 185 -31.79 -3.90 6.64
N LYS A 186 -31.17 -4.39 5.57
CA LYS A 186 -31.87 -5.04 4.44
C LYS A 186 -31.44 -6.49 4.21
N GLY A 187 -30.32 -6.93 4.78
CA GLY A 187 -29.68 -8.22 4.49
C GLY A 187 -29.04 -8.32 3.11
N ILE A 188 -29.29 -7.34 2.22
CA ILE A 188 -28.78 -7.32 0.84
C ILE A 188 -28.24 -5.92 0.53
N VAL A 189 -27.05 -5.87 -0.07
CA VAL A 189 -26.33 -4.69 -0.49
C VAL A 189 -26.17 -4.74 -2.00
N HIS A 190 -26.95 -3.95 -2.72
CA HIS A 190 -26.78 -3.77 -4.16
C HIS A 190 -25.76 -2.69 -4.47
N LEU A 191 -24.91 -2.95 -5.45
CA LEU A 191 -23.97 -1.95 -5.95
C LEU A 191 -24.68 -1.01 -6.92
N ARG A 192 -24.51 0.29 -6.73
CA ARG A 192 -24.94 1.28 -7.71
C ARG A 192 -23.89 1.39 -8.80
N GLU A 193 -24.33 1.41 -10.05
CA GLU A 193 -23.46 1.66 -11.18
C GLU A 193 -22.87 3.08 -11.08
N ILE A 194 -21.55 3.19 -10.97
CA ILE A 194 -20.84 4.46 -10.78
C ILE A 194 -20.48 5.04 -12.15
N PHE A 195 -19.86 4.22 -13.00
CA PHE A 195 -19.47 4.54 -14.36
C PHE A 195 -20.53 4.06 -15.33
N THR A 196 -21.20 5.02 -15.94
CA THR A 196 -22.12 4.81 -17.07
C THR A 196 -21.51 5.41 -18.33
N PRO A 197 -21.92 4.98 -19.55
CA PRO A 197 -21.33 5.48 -20.80
C PRO A 197 -21.27 7.01 -20.94
N GLY A 198 -22.19 7.75 -20.29
CA GLY A 198 -22.20 9.22 -20.30
C GLY A 198 -21.34 9.91 -19.23
N THR A 199 -20.82 9.17 -18.25
CA THR A 199 -20.06 9.70 -17.09
C THR A 199 -18.58 9.28 -17.10
N LEU A 200 -18.18 8.41 -18.04
CA LEU A 200 -16.79 8.01 -18.25
C LEU A 200 -15.93 9.23 -18.60
N GLN A 201 -15.16 9.70 -17.64
CA GLN A 201 -14.20 10.77 -17.84
C GLN A 201 -12.88 10.43 -17.16
N VAL A 202 -11.80 10.59 -17.90
CA VAL A 202 -10.45 10.52 -17.35
C VAL A 202 -10.27 11.66 -16.36
N PRO A 203 -9.75 11.40 -15.15
CA PRO A 203 -9.39 12.46 -14.21
C PRO A 203 -8.55 13.54 -14.87
N ARG A 204 -8.65 14.79 -14.40
CA ARG A 204 -7.83 15.90 -14.94
C ARG A 204 -6.83 16.46 -13.93
N THR A 205 -6.99 16.09 -12.66
CA THR A 205 -6.19 16.59 -11.55
C THR A 205 -5.71 15.42 -10.70
N PRO A 206 -4.56 15.56 -10.00
CA PRO A 206 -4.10 14.54 -9.05
C PRO A 206 -5.12 14.25 -7.95
N THR A 207 -5.90 15.25 -7.51
CA THR A 207 -6.97 15.06 -6.53
C THR A 207 -8.08 14.16 -7.07
N ALA A 208 -8.51 14.39 -8.32
CA ALA A 208 -9.52 13.54 -8.96
C ALA A 208 -8.99 12.11 -9.22
N LEU A 209 -7.68 11.95 -9.45
CA LEU A 209 -7.04 10.63 -9.50
C LEU A 209 -7.15 9.93 -8.13
N GLN A 210 -6.81 10.63 -7.05
CA GLN A 210 -6.88 10.08 -5.70
C GLN A 210 -8.31 9.65 -5.34
N GLU A 211 -9.32 10.46 -5.66
CA GLU A 211 -10.73 10.09 -5.49
C GLU A 211 -11.08 8.80 -6.26
N LEU A 212 -10.59 8.66 -7.50
CA LEU A 212 -10.81 7.49 -8.33
C LEU A 212 -10.11 6.23 -7.77
N GLU A 213 -8.91 6.38 -7.20
CA GLU A 213 -8.19 5.33 -6.49
C GLU A 213 -8.97 4.87 -5.25
N SER A 214 -9.55 5.80 -4.49
CA SER A 214 -10.40 5.47 -3.34
C SER A 214 -11.70 4.76 -3.77
N ILE A 215 -12.33 5.17 -4.87
CA ILE A 215 -13.47 4.44 -5.45
C ILE A 215 -13.06 3.01 -5.85
N HIS A 216 -11.88 2.84 -6.46
CA HIS A 216 -11.35 1.52 -6.79
C HIS A 216 -11.17 0.65 -5.52
N LYS A 217 -10.67 1.20 -4.41
CA LYS A 217 -10.59 0.50 -3.11
C LYS A 217 -11.98 0.05 -2.62
N VAL A 218 -13.00 0.91 -2.70
CA VAL A 218 -14.39 0.56 -2.31
C VAL A 218 -14.96 -0.57 -3.17
N LEU A 219 -14.72 -0.55 -4.48
CA LEU A 219 -15.14 -1.63 -5.39
C LEU A 219 -14.43 -2.95 -5.07
N GLU A 220 -13.15 -2.90 -4.72
CA GLU A 220 -12.39 -4.06 -4.27
C GLU A 220 -12.92 -4.63 -2.95
N LEU A 221 -13.27 -3.77 -1.99
CA LEU A 221 -13.94 -4.15 -0.75
C LEU A 221 -15.27 -4.87 -1.03
N TYR A 222 -16.10 -4.34 -1.95
CA TYR A 222 -17.35 -4.98 -2.34
C TYR A 222 -17.11 -6.38 -2.94
N VAL A 223 -16.14 -6.51 -3.86
CA VAL A 223 -15.76 -7.80 -4.43
C VAL A 223 -15.30 -8.76 -3.33
N TRP A 224 -14.47 -8.30 -2.39
CA TRP A 224 -14.01 -9.10 -1.27
C TRP A 224 -15.17 -9.62 -0.41
N LEU A 225 -16.10 -8.74 -0.02
CA LEU A 225 -17.28 -9.10 0.76
C LEU A 225 -18.18 -10.08 0.01
N SER A 226 -18.36 -9.90 -1.30
CA SER A 226 -19.18 -10.79 -2.12
C SER A 226 -18.70 -12.24 -2.12
N PHE A 227 -17.40 -12.50 -1.99
CA PHE A 227 -16.87 -13.86 -1.89
C PHE A 227 -17.19 -14.55 -0.55
N ARG A 228 -17.55 -13.80 0.50
CA ARG A 228 -17.86 -14.35 1.83
C ARG A 228 -19.35 -14.30 2.15
N LEU A 229 -20.07 -13.32 1.60
CA LEU A 229 -21.50 -13.09 1.79
C LEU A 229 -22.22 -13.06 0.43
N GLU A 230 -22.18 -14.18 -0.30
CA GLU A 230 -22.62 -14.25 -1.70
C GLU A 230 -24.10 -13.84 -1.90
N ASP A 231 -25.00 -14.31 -1.03
CA ASP A 231 -26.42 -13.97 -1.11
C ASP A 231 -26.71 -12.49 -0.79
N ALA A 232 -25.86 -11.87 0.02
CA ALA A 232 -26.04 -10.50 0.47
C ALA A 232 -25.37 -9.46 -0.43
N PHE A 233 -24.35 -9.84 -1.18
CA PHE A 233 -23.59 -8.97 -2.10
C PHE A 233 -23.63 -9.56 -3.51
N PRO A 234 -24.81 -9.57 -4.18
CA PRO A 234 -25.03 -10.31 -5.41
C PRO A 234 -24.31 -9.72 -6.62
N ASP A 235 -24.06 -8.40 -6.63
CA ASP A 235 -23.56 -7.68 -7.81
C ASP A 235 -22.03 -7.79 -8.03
N ARG A 236 -21.44 -8.98 -7.83
CA ARG A 236 -19.99 -9.21 -7.93
C ARG A 236 -19.43 -8.89 -9.31
N GLU A 237 -20.12 -9.34 -10.37
CA GLU A 237 -19.70 -9.11 -11.75
C GLU A 237 -19.74 -7.62 -12.12
N LEU A 238 -20.76 -6.91 -11.64
CA LEU A 238 -20.86 -5.46 -11.81
C LEU A 238 -19.71 -4.74 -11.08
N ALA A 239 -19.41 -5.12 -9.84
CA ALA A 239 -18.29 -4.55 -9.09
C ALA A 239 -16.95 -4.78 -9.80
N ALA A 240 -16.74 -5.98 -10.33
CA ALA A 240 -15.52 -6.33 -11.07
C ALA A 240 -15.38 -5.53 -12.38
N SER A 241 -16.48 -5.33 -13.13
CA SER A 241 -16.45 -4.55 -14.37
C SER A 241 -16.20 -3.06 -14.09
N GLN A 242 -16.88 -2.49 -13.09
CA GLN A 242 -16.66 -1.10 -12.63
C GLN A 242 -15.23 -0.90 -12.13
N LYS A 243 -14.66 -1.89 -11.43
CA LYS A 243 -13.26 -1.88 -10.98
C LYS A 243 -12.29 -1.83 -12.17
N ALA A 244 -12.53 -2.64 -13.20
CA ALA A 244 -11.70 -2.65 -14.41
C ALA A 244 -11.77 -1.30 -15.16
N ILE A 245 -12.93 -0.65 -15.17
CA ILE A 245 -13.09 0.71 -15.72
C ILE A 245 -12.26 1.71 -14.91
N CYS A 246 -12.29 1.68 -13.57
CA CYS A 246 -11.42 2.52 -12.75
C CYS A 246 -9.95 2.32 -13.11
N SER A 247 -9.48 1.07 -13.19
CA SER A 247 -8.09 0.76 -13.52
C SER A 247 -7.68 1.35 -14.88
N MET A 248 -8.54 1.24 -15.89
CA MET A 248 -8.31 1.82 -17.21
C MET A 248 -8.21 3.36 -17.16
N LEU A 249 -9.13 4.03 -16.46
CA LEU A 249 -9.12 5.49 -16.33
C LEU A 249 -7.91 6.01 -15.54
N ILE A 250 -7.50 5.29 -14.49
CA ILE A 250 -6.26 5.55 -13.73
C ILE A 250 -5.05 5.43 -14.65
N GLU A 251 -4.97 4.34 -15.42
CA GLU A 251 -3.86 4.11 -16.36
C GLU A 251 -3.79 5.22 -17.41
N GLU A 252 -4.92 5.60 -18.01
CA GLU A 252 -4.96 6.66 -19.01
C GLU A 252 -4.52 8.02 -18.44
N PHE A 253 -4.96 8.36 -17.22
CA PHE A 253 -4.50 9.58 -16.55
C PHE A 253 -2.99 9.56 -16.30
N LEU A 254 -2.46 8.46 -15.76
CA LEU A 254 -1.03 8.33 -15.45
C LEU A 254 -0.17 8.41 -16.71
N GLN A 255 -0.63 7.82 -17.81
CA GLN A 255 0.01 7.98 -19.11
C GLN A 255 0.04 9.46 -19.49
N GLN A 256 -1.12 10.13 -19.60
CA GLN A 256 -1.22 11.54 -20.01
C GLN A 256 -0.43 12.50 -19.11
N TYR A 257 -0.49 12.31 -17.79
CA TYR A 257 0.21 13.16 -16.82
C TYR A 257 1.74 13.06 -16.96
N GLY A 258 2.25 11.87 -17.28
CA GLY A 258 3.66 11.68 -17.63
C GLY A 258 4.13 12.55 -18.80
N TRP A 259 3.27 12.77 -19.81
CA TRP A 259 3.57 13.59 -20.99
C TRP A 259 3.54 15.11 -20.72
N GLN A 260 2.78 15.59 -19.74
CA GLN A 260 2.54 17.03 -19.56
C GLN A 260 3.74 17.82 -18.96
N LYS A 261 4.80 17.15 -18.48
CA LYS A 261 5.93 17.82 -17.81
C LYS A 261 7.17 18.14 -18.67
N THR A 262 7.13 17.99 -19.99
CA THR A 262 8.20 18.47 -20.90
C THR A 262 7.94 19.87 -21.47
N LYS A 263 7.62 20.84 -20.60
CA LYS A 263 7.97 22.25 -20.84
C LYS A 263 9.07 22.65 -19.86
N SER A 264 10.31 22.44 -20.30
CA SER A 264 11.56 22.71 -19.60
C SER A 264 11.51 24.03 -18.79
N LYS A 265 11.40 23.93 -17.46
CA LYS A 265 12.04 24.91 -16.59
C LYS A 265 13.51 24.51 -16.54
N ARG A 266 14.36 25.32 -17.16
CA ARG A 266 15.82 25.22 -17.03
C ARG A 266 16.16 25.06 -15.54
N LEU A 267 16.82 23.94 -15.19
CA LEU A 267 17.48 23.79 -13.90
C LEU A 267 18.39 25.03 -13.70
N PRO A 268 18.30 25.73 -12.56
CA PRO A 268 19.23 26.82 -12.28
C PRO A 268 20.63 26.24 -12.29
N ASN A 269 21.48 26.78 -13.16
CA ASN A 269 22.88 26.44 -13.26
C ASN A 269 23.53 26.75 -11.89
N ARG A 270 23.75 25.73 -11.05
CA ARG A 270 24.58 25.89 -9.84
C ARG A 270 26.04 26.01 -10.30
N ALA A 271 26.38 27.16 -10.85
CA ALA A 271 27.75 27.55 -11.09
C ALA A 271 28.41 27.94 -9.76
N ASN A 272 29.32 27.07 -9.31
CA ASN A 272 30.54 27.35 -8.57
C ASN A 272 30.48 28.24 -7.32
N SER A 273 30.60 27.59 -6.15
CA SER A 273 31.35 28.15 -5.02
C SER A 273 32.15 27.05 -4.29
N SER A 274 32.93 26.25 -5.02
CA SER A 274 33.99 25.45 -4.38
C SER A 274 35.26 26.31 -4.25
N LEU A 275 35.44 26.90 -3.07
CA LEU A 275 36.69 27.55 -2.63
C LEU A 275 37.93 26.62 -2.67
N LEU A 276 37.73 25.32 -2.93
CA LEU A 276 38.79 24.33 -3.12
C LEU A 276 39.46 24.39 -4.50
N ALA A 277 38.76 24.79 -5.57
CA ALA A 277 39.32 24.80 -6.92
C ALA A 277 40.29 25.97 -7.19
N GLN A 278 40.21 27.06 -6.41
CA GLN A 278 41.10 28.21 -6.55
C GLN A 278 42.47 28.04 -5.88
N ARG A 279 42.65 27.08 -4.95
CA ARG A 279 43.94 26.87 -4.27
C ARG A 279 44.96 26.05 -5.08
N LEU A 280 44.51 25.27 -6.06
CA LEU A 280 45.39 24.41 -6.87
C LEU A 280 46.04 25.10 -8.08
N ARG A 281 45.63 26.33 -8.44
CA ARG A 281 46.22 27.09 -9.57
C ARG A 281 47.30 28.11 -9.18
N ARG A 282 47.73 28.16 -7.91
CA ARG A 282 48.78 29.10 -7.44
C ARG A 282 50.12 28.42 -7.09
N LYS A 283 50.31 27.15 -7.44
CA LYS A 283 51.61 26.47 -7.35
C LYS A 283 51.87 25.68 -8.63
N LEU A 284 52.16 26.40 -9.70
CA LEU A 284 52.94 25.97 -10.86
C LEU A 284 53.66 27.21 -11.39
#